data_AF-A0A929BRK7-F1
#
_entry.id   AF-A0A929BRK7-F1
#
_cell.length_a   1.000
_cell.length_b   1.000
_cell.length_c   1.000
_cell.angle_alpha   90.00
_cell.angle_beta   90.00
_cell.angle_gamma   90.00
#
_symmetry.space_group_name_H-M   'P 1'
#
loop_
_entity.id
_entity.type
_entity.pdbx_description
1 polymer ?
#
loop_
_entity_poly.entity_id
_entity_poly.type
_entity_poly.pdbx_seq_one_letter_code
_entity_poly.pdbx_strand_id
1 'polypeptide(L)'
;MFLAFIKSMLGSLGRPVLDFILDNPSFVTVILAVWLGVFAAGRLQLRRIEHKSVELVLEMGQELIAKKPHITARGLYKRIYPRWCEAVRGWAWFVPHRLDLWPVPVRPETVQQKLPFSPQWIAEVLRQHDIRLEENGSNTKTG
;
A
#
# COMPACT_ATOMS: atom_id res chain seq x y z
N MET A 1 -31.23 -26.11 14.15
CA MET A 1 -31.68 -25.97 12.75
C MET A 1 -30.66 -25.26 11.86
N PHE A 2 -30.16 -24.07 12.23
CA PHE A 2 -29.22 -23.29 11.40
C PHE A 2 -27.93 -24.06 11.01
N LEU A 3 -27.34 -24.79 11.96
CA LEU A 3 -26.10 -25.54 11.73
C LEU A 3 -26.30 -26.74 10.78
N ALA A 4 -27.47 -27.38 10.82
CA ALA A 4 -27.84 -28.45 9.90
C ALA A 4 -28.07 -27.92 8.47
N PHE A 5 -28.64 -26.72 8.35
CA PHE A 5 -28.79 -26.02 7.08
C PHE A 5 -27.42 -25.67 6.47
N ILE A 6 -26.49 -25.13 7.28
CA ILE A 6 -25.10 -24.88 6.86
C ILE A 6 -24.42 -26.18 6.40
N LYS A 7 -24.50 -27.27 7.18
CA LYS A 7 -23.96 -28.59 6.81
C LYS A 7 -24.56 -29.16 5.52
N SER A 8 -25.82 -28.83 5.22
CA SER A 8 -26.49 -29.22 3.98
C SER A 8 -25.94 -28.49 2.76
N MET A 9 -25.51 -27.23 2.92
CA MET A 9 -25.01 -26.40 1.83
C MET A 9 -23.53 -26.62 1.51
N LEU A 10 -22.74 -27.06 2.50
CA LEU A 10 -21.28 -27.17 2.42
C LEU A 10 -20.76 -28.42 1.67
N GLY A 11 -21.64 -29.29 1.17
CA GLY A 11 -21.27 -30.51 0.45
C GLY A 11 -20.42 -31.49 1.27
N SER A 12 -19.78 -32.46 0.61
CA SER A 12 -18.98 -33.50 1.29
C SER A 12 -17.66 -32.97 1.87
N LEU A 13 -17.09 -31.90 1.29
CA LEU A 13 -15.81 -31.32 1.73
C LEU A 13 -15.96 -30.31 2.86
N GLY A 14 -17.10 -29.61 2.94
CA GLY A 14 -17.29 -28.57 3.95
C GLY A 14 -17.81 -29.08 5.29
N ARG A 15 -18.43 -30.26 5.33
CA ARG A 15 -18.87 -30.89 6.60
C ARG A 15 -17.69 -31.21 7.53
N PRO A 16 -16.62 -31.89 7.09
CA PRO A 16 -15.45 -32.15 7.92
C PRO A 16 -14.76 -30.88 8.42
N VAL A 17 -14.70 -29.82 7.60
CA VAL A 17 -14.11 -28.53 7.99
C VAL A 17 -14.94 -27.86 9.08
N LEU A 18 -16.27 -27.86 8.94
CA LEU A 18 -17.16 -27.28 9.94
C LEU A 18 -17.10 -28.07 11.26
N ASP A 19 -17.07 -29.39 11.19
CA ASP A 19 -16.95 -30.25 12.37
C ASP A 19 -15.62 -29.98 13.09
N PHE A 20 -14.51 -29.90 12.35
CA PHE A 20 -13.22 -29.51 12.92
C PHE A 20 -13.25 -28.15 13.61
N ILE A 21 -13.90 -27.14 13.01
CA ILE A 21 -14.01 -25.80 13.60
C ILE A 21 -14.81 -25.82 14.91
N LEU A 22 -15.91 -26.56 14.94
CA LEU A 22 -16.78 -26.68 16.11
C LEU A 22 -16.13 -27.48 17.23
N ASP A 23 -15.37 -28.51 16.89
CA ASP A 23 -14.67 -29.38 17.84
C ASP A 23 -13.40 -28.71 18.39
N ASN A 24 -12.81 -27.77 17.66
CA ASN A 24 -11.54 -27.12 18.03
C ASN A 24 -11.61 -25.58 18.02
N PRO A 25 -12.56 -24.96 18.76
CA PRO A 25 -12.79 -23.51 18.69
C PRO A 25 -11.55 -22.71 19.13
N SER A 26 -10.82 -23.18 20.15
CA SER A 26 -9.61 -22.52 20.63
C SER A 26 -8.50 -22.48 19.57
N PHE A 27 -8.31 -23.59 18.85
CA PHE A 27 -7.30 -23.69 17.80
C PHE A 27 -7.62 -22.75 16.63
N VAL A 28 -8.86 -22.74 16.16
CA VAL A 28 -9.34 -21.81 15.12
C VAL A 28 -9.19 -20.37 15.57
N THR A 29 -9.56 -20.06 16.82
CA THR A 29 -9.41 -18.71 17.39
C THR A 29 -7.95 -18.26 17.37
N VAL A 30 -7.01 -19.13 17.75
CA VAL A 30 -5.57 -18.81 17.71
C VAL A 30 -5.11 -18.53 16.28
N ILE A 31 -5.50 -19.35 15.30
CA ILE A 31 -5.16 -19.11 13.88
C ILE A 31 -5.70 -17.76 13.40
N LEU A 32 -6.97 -17.47 13.69
CA LEU A 32 -7.61 -16.20 13.29
C LEU A 32 -6.97 -15.00 13.99
N ALA A 33 -6.59 -15.13 15.26
CA ALA A 33 -5.89 -14.10 16.01
C ALA A 33 -4.50 -13.82 15.42
N VAL A 34 -3.74 -14.86 15.08
CA VAL A 34 -2.46 -14.73 14.38
C VAL A 34 -2.66 -14.05 13.03
N TRP A 35 -3.65 -14.49 12.25
CA TRP A 35 -3.95 -13.90 10.94
C TRP A 35 -4.33 -12.42 11.05
N LEU A 36 -5.17 -12.06 12.02
CA LEU A 36 -5.51 -10.66 12.31
C LEU A 36 -4.26 -9.85 12.71
N GLY A 37 -3.37 -10.43 13.51
CA GLY A 37 -2.10 -9.81 13.90
C GLY A 37 -1.20 -9.51 12.69
N VAL A 38 -1.06 -10.47 11.77
CA VAL A 38 -0.31 -10.27 10.52
C VAL A 38 -0.96 -9.17 9.66
N PHE A 39 -2.28 -9.18 9.54
CA PHE A 39 -3.01 -8.16 8.78
C PHE A 39 -2.79 -6.75 9.37
N ALA A 40 -2.97 -6.60 10.69
CA ALA A 40 -2.74 -5.34 11.39
C ALA A 40 -1.29 -4.85 11.22
N ALA A 41 -0.31 -5.73 11.40
CA ALA A 41 1.11 -5.41 11.19
C ALA A 41 1.41 -4.97 9.75
N GLY A 42 0.79 -5.61 8.75
CA GLY A 42 0.92 -5.21 7.35
C GLY A 42 0.34 -3.81 7.09
N ARG A 43 -0.81 -3.48 7.69
CA ARG A 43 -1.42 -2.14 7.59
C ARG A 43 -0.54 -1.07 8.23
N LEU A 44 0.07 -1.36 9.38
CA LEU A 44 1.02 -0.46 10.03
C LEU A 44 2.28 -0.24 9.19
N GLN A 45 2.83 -1.31 8.59
CA GLN A 45 3.96 -1.20 7.66
C GLN A 45 3.62 -0.34 6.44
N LEU A 46 2.43 -0.51 5.86
CA LEU A 46 2.00 0.30 4.71
C LEU A 46 1.89 1.79 5.07
N ARG A 47 1.31 2.13 6.23
CA ARG A 47 1.27 3.51 6.73
C ARG A 47 2.66 4.08 6.94
N ARG A 48 3.59 3.28 7.48
CA ARG A 48 4.99 3.69 7.64
C ARG A 48 5.65 4.00 6.29
N ILE A 49 5.43 3.15 5.29
CA ILE A 49 5.93 3.38 3.92
C ILE A 49 5.36 4.68 3.35
N GLU A 50 4.07 4.92 3.52
CA GLU A 50 3.41 6.15 3.07
C GLU A 50 4.03 7.40 3.70
N HIS A 51 4.15 7.44 5.03
CA HIS A 51 4.80 8.55 5.74
C HIS A 51 6.25 8.76 5.30
N LYS A 52 7.04 7.68 5.19
CA LYS A 52 8.43 7.76 4.72
C LYS A 52 8.55 8.19 3.26
N SER A 53 7.56 7.86 2.43
CA SER A 53 7.50 8.31 1.04
C SER A 53 7.23 9.80 0.95
N VAL A 54 6.33 10.33 1.78
CA VAL A 54 6.05 11.77 1.88
C VAL A 54 7.28 12.53 2.36
N GLU A 55 7.92 12.06 3.44
CA GLU A 55 9.17 12.64 3.97
C GLU A 55 10.26 12.72 2.88
N LEU A 56 10.50 11.61 2.17
CA LEU A 56 11.46 11.58 1.07
C LEU A 56 11.12 12.59 -0.05
N VAL A 57 9.85 12.73 -0.40
CA VAL A 57 9.41 13.67 -1.43
C VAL A 57 9.60 15.12 -0.98
N LEU A 58 9.32 15.44 0.28
CA LEU A 58 9.51 16.79 0.81
C LEU A 58 10.99 17.15 0.87
N GLU A 59 11.83 16.28 1.41
CA GLU A 59 13.28 16.50 1.52
C GLU A 59 13.92 16.69 0.13
N MET A 60 13.71 15.73 -0.76
CA MET A 60 14.29 15.80 -2.11
C MET A 60 13.62 16.87 -2.96
N GLY A 61 12.31 17.09 -2.79
CA GLY A 61 11.54 18.08 -3.53
C GLY A 61 12.06 19.48 -3.28
N GLN A 62 12.20 19.86 -2.01
CA GLN A 62 12.75 21.17 -1.63
C GLN A 62 14.16 21.38 -2.17
N GLU A 63 15.04 20.38 -2.02
CA GLU A 63 16.41 20.47 -2.53
C GLU A 63 16.46 20.62 -4.06
N LEU A 64 15.63 19.88 -4.78
CA LEU A 64 15.59 19.88 -6.24
C LEU A 64 14.95 21.16 -6.80
N ILE A 65 13.93 21.69 -6.13
CA ILE A 65 13.28 22.96 -6.51
C ILE A 65 14.24 24.13 -6.25
N ALA A 66 14.94 24.15 -5.11
CA ALA A 66 15.95 25.17 -4.83
C ALA A 66 17.06 25.21 -5.89
N LYS A 67 17.48 24.04 -6.39
CA LYS A 67 18.47 23.92 -7.48
C LYS A 67 17.90 24.23 -8.87
N LYS A 68 16.62 23.96 -9.10
CA LYS A 68 15.93 24.13 -10.39
C LYS A 68 14.48 24.59 -10.15
N PRO A 69 14.25 25.91 -10.04
CA PRO A 69 12.93 26.46 -9.69
C PRO A 69 11.80 26.05 -10.63
N HIS A 70 12.10 25.86 -11.92
CA HIS A 70 11.14 25.48 -12.98
C HIS A 70 11.00 23.96 -13.18
N ILE A 71 11.27 23.15 -12.16
CA ILE A 71 11.16 21.69 -12.28
C ILE A 71 9.70 21.26 -12.24
N THR A 72 9.29 20.48 -13.24
CA THR A 72 7.94 19.94 -13.32
C THR A 72 7.77 18.71 -12.41
N ALA A 73 6.54 18.37 -12.02
CA ALA A 73 6.23 17.18 -11.22
C ALA A 73 6.78 15.88 -11.83
N ARG A 74 6.74 15.77 -13.17
CA ARG A 74 7.33 14.64 -13.91
C ARG A 74 8.85 14.62 -13.80
N GLY A 75 9.49 15.80 -13.80
CA GLY A 75 10.92 15.96 -13.60
C GLY A 75 11.37 15.55 -12.20
N LEU A 76 10.61 15.94 -11.17
CA LEU A 76 10.83 15.52 -9.78
C LEU A 76 10.65 14.01 -9.62
N TYR A 77 9.55 13.47 -10.13
CA TYR A 77 9.27 12.03 -10.11
C TYR A 77 10.44 11.21 -10.66
N LYS A 78 10.97 11.57 -11.83
CA LYS A 78 12.10 10.85 -12.45
C LYS A 78 13.35 10.79 -11.56
N ARG A 79 13.55 11.77 -10.69
CA ARG A 79 14.73 11.85 -9.80
C ARG A 79 14.48 11.16 -8.46
N ILE A 80 13.27 11.26 -7.92
CA ILE A 80 12.92 10.69 -6.62
C ILE A 80 12.67 9.18 -6.76
N TYR A 81 12.06 8.75 -7.88
CA TYR A 81 11.60 7.37 -8.06
C TYR A 81 12.69 6.29 -7.85
N PRO A 82 13.92 6.38 -8.42
CA PRO A 82 14.95 5.37 -8.18
C PRO A 82 15.32 5.24 -6.70
N ARG A 83 15.47 6.38 -6.01
CA ARG A 83 15.81 6.40 -4.58
C ARG A 83 14.67 5.89 -3.71
N TRP A 84 13.42 6.20 -4.09
CA TRP A 84 12.25 5.64 -3.45
C TRP A 84 12.21 4.11 -3.57
N CYS A 85 12.46 3.55 -4.76
CA CYS A 85 12.51 2.10 -4.99
C CYS A 85 13.53 1.38 -4.11
N GLU A 86 14.70 1.98 -3.90
CA GLU A 86 15.73 1.46 -3.01
C GLU A 86 15.31 1.54 -1.55
N ALA A 87 14.81 2.70 -1.12
CA ALA A 87 14.47 2.96 0.27
C ALA A 87 13.26 2.13 0.75
N VAL A 88 12.25 1.93 -0.10
CA VAL A 88 11.06 1.12 0.20
C VAL A 88 11.40 -0.28 0.70
N ARG A 89 12.43 -0.90 0.12
CA ARG A 89 12.87 -2.25 0.52
C ARG A 89 13.42 -2.31 1.94
N GLY A 90 13.90 -1.19 2.48
CA GLY A 90 14.42 -1.07 3.84
C GLY A 90 13.40 -0.61 4.88
N TRP A 91 12.21 -0.16 4.47
CA TRP A 91 11.22 0.42 5.39
C TRP A 91 10.26 -0.60 6.01
N ALA A 92 10.13 -1.78 5.39
CA ALA A 92 9.19 -2.82 5.77
C ALA A 92 9.66 -4.18 5.26
N TRP A 93 9.15 -5.25 5.87
CA TRP A 93 9.41 -6.63 5.45
C TRP A 93 8.31 -7.18 4.54
N PHE A 94 7.06 -6.81 4.82
CA PHE A 94 5.91 -7.26 4.04
C PHE A 94 4.82 -6.19 3.96
N VAL A 95 3.98 -6.33 2.95
CA VAL A 95 2.72 -5.59 2.82
C VAL A 95 1.58 -6.59 2.57
N PRO A 96 0.33 -6.24 2.90
CA PRO A 96 -0.81 -7.04 2.48
C PRO A 96 -0.84 -7.17 0.96
N HIS A 97 -1.16 -8.36 0.46
CA HIS A 97 -1.41 -8.60 -0.95
C HIS A 97 -2.50 -7.66 -1.50
N ARG A 98 -2.63 -7.56 -2.83
CA ARG A 98 -3.68 -6.74 -3.48
C ARG A 98 -5.07 -6.97 -2.89
N LEU A 99 -5.43 -8.22 -2.63
CA LEU A 99 -6.71 -8.64 -2.04
C LEU A 99 -6.73 -8.64 -0.51
N ASP A 100 -5.66 -8.21 0.15
CA ASP A 100 -5.55 -8.12 1.62
C ASP A 100 -5.65 -9.47 2.37
N LEU A 101 -5.57 -10.60 1.66
CA LEU A 101 -5.75 -11.94 2.22
C LEU A 101 -4.49 -12.56 2.84
N TRP A 102 -3.29 -12.21 2.36
CA TRP A 102 -2.03 -12.73 2.85
C TRP A 102 -0.90 -11.70 2.73
N PRO A 103 0.16 -11.78 3.54
CA PRO A 103 1.32 -10.91 3.41
C PRO A 103 2.15 -11.31 2.17
N VAL A 104 2.74 -10.32 1.51
CA VAL A 104 3.73 -10.51 0.44
C VAL A 104 4.99 -9.69 0.72
N PRO A 105 6.17 -10.14 0.25
CA PRO A 105 7.42 -9.40 0.42
C PRO A 105 7.32 -7.98 -0.15
N VAL A 106 7.90 -7.01 0.55
CA VAL A 106 7.93 -5.61 0.08
C VAL A 106 8.73 -5.49 -1.21
N ARG A 107 8.05 -5.01 -2.25
CA ARG A 107 8.65 -4.60 -3.52
C ARG A 107 8.01 -3.30 -4.01
N PRO A 108 8.74 -2.44 -4.74
CA PRO A 108 8.18 -1.20 -5.29
C PRO A 108 6.86 -1.42 -6.03
N GLU A 109 6.75 -2.49 -6.81
CA GLU A 109 5.57 -2.82 -7.61
C GLU A 109 4.37 -3.20 -6.72
N THR A 110 4.62 -3.95 -5.64
CA THR A 110 3.57 -4.31 -4.67
C THR A 110 3.09 -3.12 -3.85
N VAL A 111 4.00 -2.20 -3.52
CA VAL A 111 3.67 -0.96 -2.81
C VAL A 111 2.90 -0.02 -3.73
N GLN A 112 3.29 0.10 -5.00
CA GLN A 112 2.59 0.94 -5.98
C GLN A 112 1.12 0.55 -6.21
N GLN A 113 0.78 -0.73 -6.01
CA GLN A 113 -0.62 -1.18 -6.06
C GLN A 113 -1.48 -0.60 -4.93
N LYS A 114 -0.86 -0.11 -3.85
CA LYS A 114 -1.53 0.40 -2.65
C LYS A 114 -1.29 1.90 -2.43
N LEU A 115 -0.12 2.40 -2.82
CA LEU A 115 0.28 3.80 -2.76
C LEU A 115 0.56 4.28 -4.19
N PRO A 116 -0.23 5.18 -4.78
CA PRO A 116 -0.10 5.59 -6.17
C PRO A 116 1.06 6.58 -6.39
N PHE A 117 2.29 6.15 -6.07
CA PHE A 117 3.51 6.94 -6.20
C PHE A 117 3.73 7.31 -7.68
N SER A 118 3.32 8.51 -8.04
CA SER A 118 3.17 9.01 -9.42
C SER A 118 3.50 10.51 -9.48
N PRO A 119 3.74 11.10 -10.67
CA PRO A 119 3.94 12.54 -10.79
C PRO A 119 2.81 13.37 -10.18
N GLN A 120 1.56 12.93 -10.37
CA GLN A 120 0.37 13.58 -9.83
C GLN A 120 0.35 13.51 -8.30
N TRP A 121 0.67 12.35 -7.73
CA TRP A 121 0.77 12.18 -6.28
C TRP A 121 1.90 13.04 -5.68
N ILE A 122 3.06 13.14 -6.33
CA ILE A 122 4.15 14.02 -5.88
C ILE A 122 3.71 15.49 -5.89
N ALA A 123 3.05 15.93 -6.97
CA ALA A 123 2.54 17.30 -7.04
C ALA A 123 1.53 17.59 -5.93
N GLU A 124 0.64 16.64 -5.64
CA GLU A 124 -0.37 16.76 -4.59
C GLU A 124 0.27 16.80 -3.19
N VAL A 125 1.25 15.93 -2.91
CA VAL A 125 1.99 15.94 -1.64
C VAL A 125 2.67 17.28 -1.41
N LEU A 126 3.33 17.83 -2.43
CA LEU A 126 4.00 19.13 -2.33
C LEU A 126 2.99 20.26 -2.13
N ARG A 127 1.86 20.23 -2.85
CA ARG A 127 0.76 21.20 -2.73
C ARG A 127 0.16 21.21 -1.32
N GLN A 128 0.00 20.05 -0.70
CA GLN A 128 -0.50 19.91 0.68
C GLN A 128 0.45 20.51 1.73
N HIS A 129 1.71 20.74 1.37
CA HIS A 129 2.75 21.34 2.22
C HIS A 129 3.17 22.73 1.73
N ASP A 130 2.28 23.43 1.01
CA ASP A 130 2.49 24.80 0.49
C ASP A 130 3.66 24.96 -0.50
N ILE A 131 4.15 23.87 -1.09
CA ILE A 131 5.19 23.89 -2.12
C ILE A 131 4.52 23.82 -3.50
N ARG A 132 4.50 24.95 -4.22
CA ARG A 132 3.92 25.02 -5.58
C ARG A 132 4.96 24.65 -6.63
N LEU A 133 4.56 23.76 -7.54
CA LEU A 133 5.30 23.46 -8.77
C LEU A 133 4.71 24.25 -9.93
N GLU A 134 5.52 24.52 -10.96
CA GLU A 134 4.98 25.00 -12.22
C GLU A 134 4.11 23.92 -12.86
N GLU A 135 2.85 24.28 -13.11
CA GLU A 135 1.90 23.46 -13.83
C GLU A 135 2.44 23.20 -15.24
N ASN A 136 2.54 21.94 -15.65
CA ASN A 136 2.72 21.64 -17.06
C ASN A 136 1.52 22.23 -17.80
N GLY A 137 1.76 23.24 -18.63
CA GLY A 137 0.74 23.86 -19.46
C GLY A 137 -0.16 22.79 -20.08
N SER A 138 -1.45 22.91 -19.79
CA SER A 138 -2.53 22.17 -20.42
C SER A 138 -2.49 22.43 -21.92
N ASN A 139 -1.74 21.62 -22.66
CA ASN A 139 -1.82 21.60 -24.11
C ASN A 139 -3.02 20.73 -24.51
N THR A 140 -4.22 21.16 -24.14
CA THR A 140 -5.45 20.78 -24.83
C THR A 140 -5.76 21.88 -25.82
N LYS A 141 -5.03 21.85 -26.94
CA LYS A 141 -5.54 22.39 -28.20
C LYS A 141 -6.69 21.50 -28.64
N THR A 142 -7.92 21.89 -28.33
CA THR A 142 -9.08 21.54 -29.16
C THR A 142 -9.00 22.41 -30.40
N GLY A 143 -8.56 21.80 -31.50
CA GLY A 143 -8.92 22.21 -32.85
C GLY A 143 -10.18 21.48 -33.29
#